data_AF-A0AAE3C3R5-F1
#
_entry.id   AF-A0AAE3C3R5-F1
#
_cell.length_a   1.000
_cell.length_b   1.000
_cell.length_c   1.000
_cell.angle_alpha   90.00
_cell.angle_beta   90.00
_cell.angle_gamma   90.00
#
_symmetry.space_group_name_H-M   'P 1'
#
loop_
_entity.id
_entity.type
_entity.pdbx_description
1 polymer ?
#
loop_
_entity_poly.entity_id
_entity_poly.type
_entity_poly.pdbx_seq_one_letter_code
_entity_poly.pdbx_strand_id
1 'polypeptide(L)'
;MVLRVRDRDAPVTQEGIIFRVYGYDHPPTACVCDVEYAPETIYRSRDPRAVRDRLPIRYYKFYGDEGLRFVMKNYPQYTFFHEPLQRKMVGVREGQLSEIRRPDHRFQLFFSEEPDRMTDAAISLVEMVMEVSGLSYNDFGVFGSLLHDFYNEHFSDIDLVIYGRRNLLNLVDALGCLYEEDGPLANEFSQPSPTLLNKNWRFKNYSLQEYLFYEMRKMIYAVYDSPELGRKVKVEFEPVKNWSEIKNEYDPKSRITYKGWVRVEATVAEDEDSYFTPAVYYLEDVEVVSGVKVDDVVRAVTYVEEFKMMARKGDRVVIEGMLEEVQTPKRSFHQVTLSYMPGEKYYDQVLKPVTPPNVE
;
A
#
# COMPACT_ATOMS: atom_id res chain seq x y z
N MET A 1 24.02 0.18 13.90
CA MET A 1 23.71 -0.65 12.72
C MET A 1 22.65 0.08 11.92
N VAL A 2 22.40 -0.27 10.66
CA VAL A 2 21.30 0.31 9.88
C VAL A 2 20.11 -0.63 9.97
N LEU A 3 18.96 -0.13 10.41
CA LEU A 3 17.73 -0.89 10.46
C LEU A 3 17.29 -1.22 9.03
N ARG A 4 17.34 -2.50 8.65
CA ARG A 4 16.97 -2.95 7.30
C ARG A 4 15.52 -3.41 7.27
N VAL A 5 14.65 -2.55 6.74
CA VAL A 5 13.22 -2.80 6.56
C VAL A 5 12.76 -2.29 5.20
N ARG A 6 11.61 -2.78 4.76
CA ARG A 6 10.90 -2.30 3.56
C ARG A 6 9.40 -2.29 3.82
N ASP A 7 8.64 -1.65 2.94
CA ASP A 7 7.18 -1.62 3.00
C ASP A 7 6.59 -3.01 3.28
N ARG A 8 5.53 -3.06 4.10
CA ARG A 8 4.86 -4.28 4.59
C ARG A 8 5.65 -5.17 5.57
N ASP A 9 6.93 -4.90 5.85
CA ASP A 9 7.55 -5.49 7.05
C ASP A 9 6.77 -5.02 8.30
N ALA A 10 6.69 -5.86 9.32
CA ALA A 10 5.89 -5.58 10.51
C ALA A 10 6.73 -5.54 11.80
N PRO A 11 7.17 -4.35 12.23
CA PRO A 11 7.82 -4.13 13.51
C PRO A 11 6.85 -4.41 14.66
N VAL A 12 7.30 -5.17 15.66
CA VAL A 12 6.49 -5.47 16.86
C VAL A 12 7.20 -4.96 18.10
N THR A 13 6.49 -4.25 18.97
CA THR A 13 7.05 -3.72 20.23
C THR A 13 6.93 -4.70 21.38
N GLN A 14 7.55 -4.38 22.52
CA GLN A 14 7.53 -5.23 23.72
C GLN A 14 6.12 -5.44 24.30
N GLU A 15 5.22 -4.47 24.14
CA GLU A 15 3.81 -4.60 24.53
C GLU A 15 2.97 -5.39 23.52
N GLY A 16 3.58 -5.81 22.40
CA GLY A 16 2.92 -6.52 21.31
C GLY A 16 2.19 -5.63 20.32
N ILE A 17 2.44 -4.31 20.28
CA ILE A 17 1.84 -3.46 19.24
C ILE A 17 2.48 -3.81 17.91
N ILE A 18 1.65 -4.06 16.90
CA ILE A 18 2.09 -4.42 15.56
C ILE A 18 1.96 -3.19 14.66
N PHE A 19 3.09 -2.82 14.09
CA PHE A 19 3.22 -1.75 13.13
C PHE A 19 3.40 -2.34 11.73
N ARG A 20 3.13 -1.55 10.70
CA ARG A 20 3.50 -1.80 9.31
C ARG A 20 4.49 -0.74 8.88
N VAL A 21 5.67 -1.14 8.41
CA VAL A 21 6.61 -0.20 7.79
C VAL A 21 5.96 0.41 6.58
N TYR A 22 6.05 1.74 6.49
CA TYR A 22 5.34 2.53 5.48
C TYR A 22 6.34 3.16 4.51
N GLY A 23 6.43 2.55 3.32
CA GLY A 23 7.37 2.95 2.28
C GLY A 23 8.82 2.57 2.55
N TYR A 24 9.75 3.40 2.08
CA TYR A 24 11.18 3.04 1.97
C TYR A 24 12.14 4.11 2.51
N ASP A 25 11.64 5.32 2.77
CA ASP A 25 12.45 6.46 3.20
C ASP A 25 12.45 6.58 4.72
N HIS A 26 13.57 6.19 5.32
CA HIS A 26 13.66 5.99 6.76
C HIS A 26 14.98 6.53 7.32
N PRO A 27 14.99 7.09 8.56
CA PRO A 27 16.22 7.32 9.29
C PRO A 27 17.02 6.01 9.47
N PRO A 28 18.36 6.06 9.61
CA PRO A 28 19.17 4.84 9.72
C PRO A 28 18.81 3.91 10.89
N THR A 29 18.23 4.43 11.98
CA THR A 29 17.94 3.69 13.22
C THR A 29 16.46 3.66 13.58
N ALA A 30 15.58 4.05 12.66
CA ALA A 30 14.13 4.08 12.88
C ALA A 30 13.38 3.81 11.58
N CYS A 31 12.16 3.31 11.66
CA CYS A 31 11.29 3.12 10.51
C CYS A 31 10.00 3.92 10.70
N VAL A 32 9.55 4.60 9.64
CA VAL A 32 8.23 5.25 9.62
C VAL A 32 7.19 4.14 9.48
N CYS A 33 6.16 4.19 10.31
CA CYS A 33 5.17 3.13 10.34
C CYS A 33 3.73 3.65 10.39
N ASP A 34 2.83 2.78 9.95
CA ASP A 34 1.42 2.77 10.32
C ASP A 34 1.19 1.79 11.50
N VAL A 35 0.14 2.01 12.29
CA VAL A 35 -0.18 1.18 13.47
C VAL A 35 -1.38 0.31 13.14
N GLU A 36 -1.16 -0.99 12.96
CA GLU A 36 -2.21 -1.85 12.42
C GLU A 36 -2.96 -2.64 13.50
N TYR A 37 -2.26 -3.13 14.52
CA TYR A 37 -2.88 -3.97 15.55
C TYR A 37 -2.33 -3.71 16.95
N ALA A 38 -3.15 -3.95 17.96
CA ALA A 38 -2.71 -4.02 19.35
C ALA A 38 -3.45 -5.15 20.10
N PRO A 39 -2.80 -5.78 21.11
CA PRO A 39 -3.40 -6.86 21.88
C PRO A 39 -4.46 -6.35 22.86
N GLU A 40 -5.37 -7.24 23.24
CA GLU A 40 -6.52 -6.94 24.11
C GLU A 40 -6.17 -6.45 25.51
N THR A 41 -4.91 -6.62 25.91
CA THR A 41 -4.33 -6.19 27.18
C THR A 41 -4.13 -4.67 27.24
N ILE A 42 -3.99 -4.00 26.10
CA ILE A 42 -3.71 -2.55 26.01
C ILE A 42 -4.69 -1.79 25.12
N TYR A 43 -5.44 -2.48 24.26
CA TYR A 43 -6.42 -1.86 23.37
C TYR A 43 -7.61 -2.79 23.11
N ARG A 44 -8.83 -2.23 23.09
CA ARG A 44 -10.04 -2.93 22.65
C ARG A 44 -10.85 -2.02 21.75
N SER A 45 -11.17 -2.51 20.56
CA SER A 45 -12.09 -1.83 19.66
C SER A 45 -13.55 -2.22 19.99
N ARG A 46 -14.47 -1.30 19.71
CA ARG A 46 -15.92 -1.57 19.72
C ARG A 46 -16.43 -2.08 18.36
N ASP A 47 -15.58 -2.01 17.33
CA ASP A 47 -15.92 -2.52 16.01
C ASP A 47 -15.78 -4.06 15.99
N PRO A 48 -16.86 -4.82 15.73
CA PRO A 48 -16.79 -6.27 15.70
C PRO A 48 -15.85 -6.79 14.60
N ARG A 49 -15.59 -6.01 13.54
CA ARG A 49 -14.68 -6.37 12.45
C ARG A 49 -13.20 -6.27 12.85
N ALA A 50 -12.89 -5.65 13.99
CA ALA A 50 -11.52 -5.46 14.45
C ALA A 50 -10.92 -6.73 15.07
N VAL A 51 -11.76 -7.61 15.61
CA VAL A 51 -11.32 -8.76 16.43
C VAL A 51 -10.49 -9.75 15.61
N ARG A 52 -9.37 -10.21 16.19
CA ARG A 52 -8.51 -11.29 15.70
C ARG A 52 -8.25 -12.25 16.86
N ASP A 53 -8.81 -13.45 16.82
CA ASP A 53 -8.99 -14.33 17.98
C ASP A 53 -8.43 -15.74 17.82
N ARG A 54 -7.67 -16.00 16.76
CA ARG A 54 -6.99 -17.28 16.53
C ARG A 54 -5.81 -17.53 17.48
N LEU A 55 -5.16 -16.47 17.96
CA LEU A 55 -4.02 -16.56 18.89
C LEU A 55 -4.48 -16.65 20.36
N PRO A 56 -3.64 -17.14 21.29
CA PRO A 56 -3.97 -17.20 22.72
C PRO A 56 -4.38 -15.85 23.34
N ILE A 57 -3.85 -14.74 22.80
CA ILE A 57 -4.24 -13.38 23.16
C ILE A 57 -4.92 -12.77 21.94
N ARG A 58 -6.12 -12.20 22.14
CA ARG A 58 -6.83 -11.51 21.07
C ARG A 58 -6.13 -10.21 20.68
N TYR A 59 -6.17 -9.90 19.39
CA TYR A 59 -5.74 -8.64 18.81
C TYR A 59 -6.92 -7.87 18.24
N TYR A 60 -6.76 -6.56 18.12
CA TYR A 60 -7.73 -5.68 17.46
C TYR A 60 -7.03 -4.88 16.36
N LYS A 61 -7.59 -4.92 15.15
CA LYS A 61 -7.21 -4.06 14.04
C LYS A 61 -7.64 -2.62 14.31
N PHE A 62 -6.76 -1.67 14.06
CA PHE A 62 -7.11 -0.25 14.04
C PHE A 62 -7.76 0.12 12.70
N TYR A 63 -8.78 0.98 12.72
CA TYR A 63 -9.39 1.54 11.52
C TYR A 63 -9.21 3.06 11.45
N GLY A 64 -9.04 3.59 10.23
CA GLY A 64 -8.87 5.03 10.03
C GLY A 64 -7.70 5.59 10.83
N ASP A 65 -7.96 6.59 11.67
CA ASP A 65 -6.93 7.27 12.48
C ASP A 65 -6.77 6.69 13.92
N GLU A 66 -7.44 5.58 14.24
CA GLU A 66 -7.46 5.02 15.60
C GLU A 66 -6.05 4.66 16.10
N GLY A 67 -5.24 4.02 15.26
CA GLY A 67 -3.87 3.61 15.59
C GLY A 67 -2.95 4.80 15.86
N LEU A 68 -3.04 5.84 15.02
CA LEU A 68 -2.33 7.10 15.21
C LEU A 68 -2.71 7.75 16.55
N ARG A 69 -4.03 7.91 16.81
CA ARG A 69 -4.51 8.50 18.08
C ARG A 69 -4.11 7.67 19.28
N PHE A 70 -4.13 6.34 19.17
CA PHE A 70 -3.74 5.42 20.22
C PHE A 70 -2.25 5.58 20.60
N VAL A 71 -1.35 5.59 19.62
CA VAL A 71 0.09 5.78 19.85
C VAL A 71 0.38 7.19 20.38
N MET A 72 -0.17 8.23 19.76
CA MET A 72 0.08 9.61 20.19
C MET A 72 -0.35 9.86 21.64
N LYS A 73 -1.43 9.23 22.10
CA LYS A 73 -1.96 9.42 23.45
C LYS A 73 -1.28 8.53 24.50
N ASN A 74 -1.08 7.25 24.20
CA ASN A 74 -0.72 6.25 25.22
C ASN A 74 0.74 5.79 25.10
N TYR A 75 1.33 5.86 23.90
CA TYR A 75 2.68 5.39 23.61
C TYR A 75 3.51 6.40 22.80
N PRO A 76 3.64 7.67 23.26
CA PRO A 76 4.33 8.71 22.50
C PRO A 76 5.81 8.40 22.24
N GLN A 77 6.40 7.43 22.95
CA GLN A 77 7.74 6.90 22.66
C GLN A 77 7.85 6.24 21.27
N TYR A 78 6.76 5.76 20.69
CA TYR A 78 6.70 5.22 19.31
C TYR A 78 6.46 6.33 18.27
N THR A 79 7.07 7.49 18.55
CA THR A 79 7.18 8.59 17.61
C THR A 79 8.62 9.10 17.56
N PHE A 80 9.01 9.66 16.43
CA PHE A 80 10.26 10.39 16.27
C PHE A 80 10.06 11.63 15.42
N PHE A 81 10.91 12.64 15.64
CA PHE A 81 10.90 13.82 14.79
C PHE A 81 11.48 13.42 13.44
N HIS A 82 10.74 13.61 12.36
CA HIS A 82 11.16 13.29 10.99
C HIS A 82 11.71 14.55 10.33
N GLU A 83 13.03 14.62 10.18
CA GLU A 83 13.76 15.84 9.81
C GLU A 83 13.30 16.42 8.46
N PRO A 84 13.11 15.65 7.36
CA PRO A 84 12.55 16.21 6.14
C PRO A 84 11.16 16.86 6.32
N LEU A 85 10.28 16.25 7.11
CA LEU A 85 8.89 16.70 7.26
C LEU A 85 8.69 17.73 8.38
N GLN A 86 9.75 17.99 9.18
CA GLN A 86 9.74 18.91 10.32
C GLN A 86 8.60 18.65 11.33
N ARG A 87 8.19 17.38 11.49
CA ARG A 87 7.10 16.99 12.40
C ARG A 87 7.37 15.63 13.02
N LYS A 88 6.67 15.31 14.11
CA LYS A 88 6.71 13.97 14.69
C LYS A 88 5.92 13.00 13.81
N MET A 89 6.55 11.89 13.47
CA MET A 89 5.95 10.77 12.75
C MET A 89 5.84 9.58 13.70
N VAL A 90 4.82 8.75 13.49
CA VAL A 90 4.72 7.44 14.14
C VAL A 90 5.75 6.51 13.51
N GLY A 91 6.41 5.72 14.36
CA GLY A 91 7.40 4.77 13.93
C GLY A 91 8.23 4.24 15.07
N VAL A 92 9.01 3.19 14.77
CA VAL A 92 9.71 2.40 15.78
C VAL A 92 11.22 2.51 15.56
N ARG A 93 11.96 2.77 16.64
CA ARG A 93 13.43 2.78 16.62
C ARG A 93 13.98 1.36 16.82
N GLU A 94 15.18 1.11 16.32
CA GLU A 94 15.87 -0.19 16.46
C GLU A 94 15.85 -0.72 17.90
N GLY A 95 16.18 0.12 18.90
CA GLY A 95 16.19 -0.28 20.31
C GLY A 95 14.81 -0.47 20.97
N GLN A 96 13.72 -0.24 20.24
CA GLN A 96 12.34 -0.43 20.71
C GLN A 96 11.68 -1.70 20.15
N LEU A 97 12.37 -2.39 19.24
CA LEU A 97 11.86 -3.59 18.58
C LEU A 97 11.96 -4.80 19.51
N SER A 98 10.89 -5.58 19.57
CA SER A 98 10.91 -6.95 20.07
C SER A 98 11.26 -7.91 18.93
N GLU A 99 10.58 -7.75 17.79
CA GLU A 99 10.83 -8.51 16.57
C GLU A 99 10.45 -7.70 15.32
N ILE A 100 10.80 -8.23 14.15
CA ILE A 100 10.29 -7.78 12.85
C ILE A 100 9.74 -9.00 12.13
N ARG A 101 8.42 -9.03 11.91
CA ARG A 101 7.79 -10.07 11.10
C ARG A 101 7.91 -9.68 9.64
N ARG A 102 8.40 -10.59 8.80
CA ARG A 102 8.65 -10.34 7.39
C ARG A 102 7.69 -11.15 6.50
N PRO A 103 7.05 -10.53 5.48
CA PRO A 103 6.10 -11.23 4.62
C PRO A 103 6.69 -12.46 3.90
N ASP A 104 7.90 -12.33 3.36
CA ASP A 104 8.65 -13.43 2.72
C ASP A 104 8.89 -14.59 3.71
N HIS A 105 9.42 -14.28 4.89
CA HIS A 105 9.72 -15.30 5.89
C HIS A 105 8.45 -16.03 6.35
N ARG A 106 7.33 -15.31 6.57
CA ARG A 106 6.08 -15.97 6.98
C ARG A 106 5.56 -16.91 5.91
N PHE A 107 5.61 -16.50 4.63
CA PHE A 107 5.16 -17.34 3.54
C PHE A 107 5.98 -18.63 3.44
N GLN A 108 7.31 -18.55 3.65
CA GLN A 108 8.17 -19.74 3.67
C GLN A 108 7.83 -20.71 4.81
N LEU A 109 7.30 -20.23 5.94
CA LEU A 109 6.91 -21.11 7.04
C LEU A 109 5.71 -22.00 6.69
N PHE A 110 4.84 -21.61 5.75
CA PHE A 110 3.68 -22.41 5.36
C PHE A 110 4.08 -23.81 4.85
N PHE A 111 5.28 -23.96 4.27
CA PHE A 111 5.79 -25.25 3.77
C PHE A 111 6.37 -26.15 4.88
N SER A 112 6.53 -25.63 6.10
CA SER A 112 7.16 -26.33 7.23
C SER A 112 6.24 -26.52 8.44
N GLU A 113 5.14 -25.78 8.48
CA GLU A 113 4.12 -25.84 9.53
C GLU A 113 3.06 -26.91 9.21
N GLU A 114 2.17 -27.17 10.17
CA GLU A 114 1.02 -28.04 9.93
C GLU A 114 0.11 -27.39 8.88
N PRO A 115 -0.25 -28.11 7.80
CA PRO A 115 -1.14 -27.58 6.77
C PRO A 115 -2.50 -27.19 7.33
N ASP A 116 -3.01 -26.05 6.90
CA ASP A 116 -4.38 -25.64 7.13
C ASP A 116 -5.02 -25.09 5.85
N ARG A 117 -6.35 -25.02 5.82
CA ARG A 117 -7.10 -24.72 4.61
C ARG A 117 -6.75 -23.35 4.01
N MET A 118 -6.36 -22.37 4.83
CA MET A 118 -6.01 -21.03 4.35
C MET A 118 -4.59 -20.98 3.78
N THR A 119 -3.63 -21.62 4.46
CA THR A 119 -2.25 -21.68 3.97
C THR A 119 -2.16 -22.52 2.70
N ASP A 120 -2.88 -23.65 2.64
CA ASP A 120 -3.01 -24.46 1.43
C ASP A 120 -3.63 -23.66 0.29
N ALA A 121 -4.72 -22.92 0.53
CA ALA A 121 -5.33 -22.07 -0.50
C ALA A 121 -4.37 -21.00 -1.04
N ALA A 122 -3.56 -20.39 -0.17
CA ALA A 122 -2.57 -19.40 -0.58
C ALA A 122 -1.43 -20.05 -1.40
N ILE A 123 -0.98 -21.25 -1.02
CA ILE A 123 0.05 -21.99 -1.77
C ILE A 123 -0.49 -22.39 -3.14
N SER A 124 -1.65 -23.05 -3.22
CA SER A 124 -2.27 -23.47 -4.49
C SER A 124 -2.45 -22.30 -5.46
N LEU A 125 -2.86 -21.14 -4.93
CA LEU A 125 -3.00 -19.92 -5.72
C LEU A 125 -1.65 -19.42 -6.26
N VAL A 126 -0.61 -19.41 -5.42
CA VAL A 126 0.74 -19.02 -5.85
C VAL A 126 1.29 -19.99 -6.89
N GLU A 127 1.08 -21.30 -6.72
CA GLU A 127 1.48 -22.32 -7.70
C GLU A 127 0.84 -22.10 -9.07
N MET A 128 -0.47 -21.87 -9.10
CA MET A 128 -1.23 -21.56 -10.33
C MET A 128 -0.66 -20.34 -11.05
N VAL A 129 -0.33 -19.27 -10.30
CA VAL A 129 0.29 -18.07 -10.87
C VAL A 129 1.71 -18.37 -11.37
N MET A 130 2.49 -19.16 -10.64
CA MET A 130 3.86 -19.52 -10.99
C MET A 130 3.94 -20.34 -12.28
N GLU A 131 2.97 -21.24 -12.51
CA GLU A 131 2.90 -22.05 -13.74
C GLU A 131 2.81 -21.20 -15.00
N VAL A 132 2.12 -20.05 -14.94
CA VAL A 132 1.96 -19.14 -16.08
C VAL A 132 3.06 -18.07 -16.14
N SER A 133 3.48 -17.54 -14.98
CA SER A 133 4.39 -16.38 -14.90
C SER A 133 5.88 -16.73 -14.95
N GLY A 134 6.25 -17.97 -14.63
CA GLY A 134 7.65 -18.36 -14.41
C GLY A 134 8.29 -17.75 -13.16
N LEU A 135 7.48 -17.23 -12.23
CA LEU A 135 7.92 -16.76 -10.92
C LEU A 135 8.29 -17.94 -10.00
N SER A 136 8.92 -17.62 -8.88
CA SER A 136 9.28 -18.59 -7.85
C SER A 136 8.69 -18.20 -6.49
N TYR A 137 8.61 -19.15 -5.57
CA TYR A 137 8.16 -18.91 -4.19
C TYR A 137 8.92 -17.79 -3.46
N ASN A 138 10.19 -17.56 -3.83
CA ASN A 138 11.02 -16.51 -3.21
C ASN A 138 10.62 -15.10 -3.66
N ASP A 139 9.81 -14.99 -4.72
CA ASP A 139 9.31 -13.71 -5.21
C ASP A 139 8.06 -13.25 -4.44
N PHE A 140 7.48 -14.12 -3.61
CA PHE A 140 6.24 -13.87 -2.86
C PHE A 140 6.44 -13.70 -1.35
N GLY A 141 5.46 -13.09 -0.70
CA GLY A 141 5.27 -13.06 0.74
C GLY A 141 3.79 -13.00 1.10
N VAL A 142 3.47 -12.97 2.39
CA VAL A 142 2.09 -12.78 2.89
C VAL A 142 2.01 -11.61 3.85
N PHE A 143 0.98 -10.78 3.73
CA PHE A 143 0.75 -9.64 4.63
C PHE A 143 -0.57 -9.77 5.39
N GLY A 144 -0.94 -8.72 6.12
CA GLY A 144 -2.23 -8.64 6.79
C GLY A 144 -2.44 -9.77 7.81
N SER A 145 -3.58 -10.46 7.70
CA SER A 145 -3.93 -11.48 8.70
C SER A 145 -3.12 -12.76 8.61
N LEU A 146 -2.57 -13.07 7.44
CA LEU A 146 -1.69 -14.21 7.21
C LEU A 146 -0.30 -14.00 7.82
N LEU A 147 0.25 -12.78 7.73
CA LEU A 147 1.54 -12.41 8.32
C LEU A 147 1.61 -12.64 9.84
N HIS A 148 0.48 -12.45 10.51
CA HIS A 148 0.39 -12.46 11.97
C HIS A 148 -0.28 -13.71 12.53
N ASP A 149 -0.60 -14.68 11.67
CA ASP A 149 -1.25 -15.95 12.04
C ASP A 149 -2.56 -15.78 12.82
N PHE A 150 -3.32 -14.72 12.50
CA PHE A 150 -4.58 -14.44 13.16
C PHE A 150 -5.79 -14.36 12.23
N TYR A 151 -5.65 -14.94 11.04
CA TYR A 151 -6.68 -15.01 10.03
C TYR A 151 -7.83 -15.93 10.44
N ASN A 152 -8.99 -15.73 9.81
CA ASN A 152 -10.16 -16.57 9.99
C ASN A 152 -10.51 -17.23 8.65
N GLU A 153 -10.53 -18.55 8.60
CA GLU A 153 -10.76 -19.32 7.37
C GLU A 153 -12.08 -18.98 6.66
N HIS A 154 -13.08 -18.49 7.39
CA HIS A 154 -14.39 -18.14 6.85
C HIS A 154 -14.48 -16.71 6.31
N PHE A 155 -13.62 -15.79 6.76
CA PHE A 155 -13.80 -14.35 6.52
C PHE A 155 -12.55 -13.60 6.07
N SER A 156 -11.34 -14.14 6.29
CA SER A 156 -10.11 -13.49 5.87
C SER A 156 -9.90 -13.58 4.36
N ASP A 157 -9.29 -12.54 3.82
CA ASP A 157 -8.81 -12.48 2.44
C ASP A 157 -7.40 -13.10 2.33
N ILE A 158 -6.98 -13.42 1.11
CA ILE A 158 -5.61 -13.87 0.81
C ILE A 158 -4.77 -12.65 0.41
N ASP A 159 -3.97 -12.18 1.37
CA ASP A 159 -3.13 -10.99 1.24
C ASP A 159 -1.68 -11.39 0.87
N LEU A 160 -1.30 -11.28 -0.40
CA LEU A 160 0.01 -11.66 -0.94
C LEU A 160 0.87 -10.44 -1.25
N VAL A 161 2.19 -10.57 -1.08
CA VAL A 161 3.19 -9.60 -1.55
C VAL A 161 3.88 -10.17 -2.79
N ILE A 162 4.15 -9.32 -3.77
CA ILE A 162 5.04 -9.61 -4.90
C ILE A 162 6.26 -8.68 -4.85
N TYR A 163 7.46 -9.25 -4.80
CA TYR A 163 8.69 -8.49 -4.68
C TYR A 163 9.33 -8.18 -6.03
N GLY A 164 9.46 -6.90 -6.34
CA GLY A 164 10.24 -6.43 -7.48
C GLY A 164 9.42 -6.01 -8.70
N ARG A 165 9.88 -4.96 -9.42
CA ARG A 165 9.20 -4.41 -10.60
C ARG A 165 9.02 -5.45 -11.69
N ARG A 166 10.09 -6.15 -12.05
CA ARG A 166 10.05 -7.17 -13.10
C ARG A 166 9.09 -8.32 -12.76
N ASN A 167 9.10 -8.74 -11.50
CA ASN A 167 8.25 -9.82 -11.03
C ASN A 167 6.77 -9.41 -11.03
N LEU A 168 6.47 -8.16 -10.66
CA LEU A 168 5.13 -7.59 -10.79
C LEU A 168 4.63 -7.60 -12.25
N LEU A 169 5.47 -7.22 -13.22
CA LEU A 169 5.06 -7.24 -14.62
C LEU A 169 4.73 -8.67 -15.09
N ASN A 170 5.58 -9.64 -14.74
CA ASN A 170 5.30 -11.06 -15.02
C ASN A 170 4.01 -11.54 -14.35
N LEU A 171 3.74 -11.09 -13.12
CA LEU A 171 2.50 -11.39 -12.41
C LEU A 171 1.29 -10.80 -13.12
N VAL A 172 1.33 -9.52 -13.50
CA VAL A 172 0.23 -8.83 -14.19
C VAL A 172 -0.09 -9.51 -15.52
N ASP A 173 0.92 -9.89 -16.29
CA ASP A 173 0.75 -10.62 -17.55
C ASP A 173 0.11 -12.00 -17.31
N ALA A 174 0.57 -12.73 -16.29
CA ALA A 174 0.02 -14.04 -15.95
C ALA A 174 -1.43 -13.98 -15.43
N LEU A 175 -1.74 -13.00 -14.57
CA LEU A 175 -3.11 -12.75 -14.12
C LEU A 175 -4.02 -12.37 -15.28
N GLY A 176 -3.50 -11.63 -16.28
CA GLY A 176 -4.20 -11.38 -17.55
C GLY A 176 -4.65 -12.66 -18.23
N CYS A 177 -3.74 -13.61 -18.44
CA CYS A 177 -4.07 -14.91 -19.01
C CYS A 177 -5.08 -15.68 -18.15
N LEU A 178 -4.83 -15.77 -16.84
CA LEU A 178 -5.67 -16.54 -15.90
C LEU A 178 -7.10 -16.00 -15.81
N TYR A 179 -7.30 -14.69 -15.92
CA TYR A 179 -8.64 -14.08 -15.89
C TYR A 179 -9.44 -14.28 -17.18
N GLU A 180 -8.78 -14.59 -18.30
CA GLU A 180 -9.46 -14.91 -19.57
C GLU A 180 -9.89 -16.38 -19.65
N GLU A 181 -9.28 -17.25 -18.85
CA GLU A 181 -9.62 -18.66 -18.77
C GLU A 181 -10.91 -18.89 -17.96
N ASP A 182 -11.64 -19.98 -18.28
CA ASP A 182 -12.76 -20.47 -17.46
C ASP A 182 -12.21 -21.23 -16.25
N GLY A 183 -11.46 -20.51 -15.42
CA GLY A 183 -10.72 -21.01 -14.27
C GLY A 183 -11.28 -20.52 -12.93
N PRO A 184 -10.64 -20.91 -11.81
CA PRO A 184 -11.09 -20.54 -10.48
C PRO A 184 -10.73 -19.10 -10.10
N LEU A 185 -9.96 -18.37 -10.92
CA LEU A 185 -9.46 -17.04 -10.61
C LEU A 185 -10.06 -16.00 -11.57
N ALA A 186 -10.62 -14.93 -11.01
CA ALA A 186 -11.21 -13.84 -11.79
C ALA A 186 -10.82 -12.47 -11.23
N ASN A 187 -10.76 -11.45 -12.09
CA ASN A 187 -10.53 -10.07 -11.67
C ASN A 187 -11.69 -9.57 -10.79
N GLU A 188 -11.39 -9.06 -9.59
CA GLU A 188 -12.42 -8.62 -8.61
C GLU A 188 -13.35 -7.53 -9.17
N PHE A 189 -12.83 -6.66 -10.03
CA PHE A 189 -13.54 -5.49 -10.54
C PHE A 189 -14.23 -5.73 -11.88
N SER A 190 -14.03 -6.90 -12.52
CA SER A 190 -14.74 -7.28 -13.74
C SER A 190 -16.25 -7.47 -13.52
N GLN A 191 -16.64 -7.92 -12.32
CA GLN A 191 -18.03 -8.09 -11.90
C GLN A 191 -18.21 -7.48 -10.50
N PRO A 192 -18.34 -6.14 -10.41
CA PRO A 192 -18.36 -5.46 -9.13
C PRO A 192 -19.54 -5.90 -8.27
N SER A 193 -19.26 -6.26 -7.01
CA SER A 193 -20.30 -6.69 -6.08
C SER A 193 -21.35 -5.59 -5.82
N PRO A 194 -22.60 -5.94 -5.47
CA PRO A 194 -23.62 -4.96 -5.09
C PRO A 194 -23.17 -4.03 -3.95
N THR A 195 -22.36 -4.54 -3.01
CA THR A 195 -21.79 -3.73 -1.92
C THR A 195 -20.83 -2.66 -2.45
N LEU A 196 -20.03 -2.99 -3.47
CA LEU A 196 -19.12 -2.05 -4.10
C LEU A 196 -19.87 -0.98 -4.91
N LEU A 197 -20.90 -1.39 -5.65
CA LEU A 197 -21.76 -0.47 -6.43
C LEU A 197 -22.56 0.49 -5.54
N ASN A 198 -22.92 0.05 -4.33
CA ASN A 198 -23.61 0.89 -3.34
C ASN A 198 -22.64 1.57 -2.35
N LYS A 199 -21.33 1.53 -2.60
CA LYS A 199 -20.34 2.19 -1.76
C LYS A 199 -20.63 3.69 -1.72
N ASN A 200 -20.61 4.28 -0.52
CA ASN A 200 -20.69 5.72 -0.37
C ASN A 200 -19.41 6.37 -0.91
N TRP A 201 -19.41 6.66 -2.21
CA TRP A 201 -18.28 7.21 -2.92
C TRP A 201 -18.12 8.70 -2.61
N ARG A 202 -16.97 9.07 -2.04
CA ARG A 202 -16.75 10.41 -1.48
C ARG A 202 -15.85 11.30 -2.32
N PHE A 203 -15.01 10.74 -3.18
CA PHE A 203 -14.12 11.53 -4.04
C PHE A 203 -14.95 12.41 -4.99
N LYS A 204 -14.62 13.70 -5.05
CA LYS A 204 -15.37 14.69 -5.83
C LYS A 204 -14.90 14.78 -7.28
N ASN A 205 -13.59 14.59 -7.49
CA ASN A 205 -12.92 14.79 -8.78
C ASN A 205 -12.57 13.47 -9.49
N TYR A 206 -13.03 12.35 -8.93
CA TYR A 206 -12.78 10.99 -9.38
C TYR A 206 -14.06 10.21 -9.10
N SER A 207 -14.71 9.67 -10.12
CA SER A 207 -16.02 9.01 -9.99
C SER A 207 -15.89 7.53 -9.64
N LEU A 208 -16.99 6.93 -9.16
CA LEU A 208 -17.03 5.49 -8.90
C LEU A 208 -16.80 4.66 -10.18
N GLN A 209 -17.32 5.11 -11.34
CA GLN A 209 -17.12 4.41 -12.62
C GLN A 209 -15.65 4.42 -13.04
N GLU A 210 -14.99 5.57 -12.93
CA GLU A 210 -13.55 5.67 -13.17
C GLU A 210 -12.78 4.77 -12.19
N TYR A 211 -13.17 4.73 -10.92
CA TYR A 211 -12.56 3.84 -9.95
C TYR A 211 -12.65 2.38 -10.34
N LEU A 212 -13.85 1.89 -10.67
CA LEU A 212 -14.01 0.50 -11.10
C LEU A 212 -13.17 0.19 -12.34
N PHE A 213 -13.15 1.09 -13.33
CA PHE A 213 -12.33 0.93 -14.53
C PHE A 213 -10.84 0.83 -14.21
N TYR A 214 -10.32 1.75 -13.41
CA TYR A 214 -8.89 1.79 -13.13
C TYR A 214 -8.44 0.68 -12.18
N GLU A 215 -9.22 0.32 -11.16
CA GLU A 215 -8.91 -0.83 -10.30
C GLU A 215 -8.91 -2.14 -11.10
N MET A 216 -9.85 -2.33 -12.02
CA MET A 216 -9.85 -3.48 -12.94
C MET A 216 -8.56 -3.55 -13.75
N ARG A 217 -8.07 -2.42 -14.27
CA ARG A 217 -6.83 -2.33 -15.07
C ARG A 217 -5.56 -2.67 -14.30
N LYS A 218 -5.57 -2.61 -12.96
CA LYS A 218 -4.38 -2.93 -12.14
C LYS A 218 -4.06 -4.43 -12.14
N MET A 219 -5.05 -5.28 -12.41
CA MET A 219 -4.94 -6.75 -12.45
C MET A 219 -4.59 -7.44 -11.13
N ILE A 220 -4.01 -6.75 -10.15
CA ILE A 220 -3.54 -7.31 -8.87
C ILE A 220 -4.65 -7.62 -7.83
N TYR A 221 -5.91 -7.43 -8.19
CA TYR A 221 -7.06 -7.74 -7.34
C TYR A 221 -7.89 -8.86 -7.96
N ALA A 222 -8.03 -9.95 -7.23
CA ALA A 222 -8.71 -11.14 -7.71
C ALA A 222 -9.78 -11.64 -6.74
N VAL A 223 -10.66 -12.48 -7.26
CA VAL A 223 -11.49 -13.39 -6.49
C VAL A 223 -11.10 -14.80 -6.89
N TYR A 224 -10.70 -15.61 -5.92
CA TYR A 224 -10.33 -17.01 -6.07
C TYR A 224 -11.46 -17.89 -5.54
N ASP A 225 -12.03 -18.75 -6.38
CA ASP A 225 -12.97 -19.80 -5.99
C ASP A 225 -12.17 -21.00 -5.45
N SER A 226 -11.76 -20.89 -4.18
CA SER A 226 -10.83 -21.84 -3.56
C SER A 226 -11.52 -23.16 -3.22
N PRO A 227 -11.04 -24.30 -3.78
CA PRO A 227 -11.48 -25.63 -3.36
C PRO A 227 -11.15 -25.91 -1.89
N GLU A 228 -9.97 -25.47 -1.42
CA GLU A 228 -9.49 -25.70 -0.07
C GLU A 228 -10.40 -25.01 0.95
N LEU A 229 -10.82 -23.77 0.70
CA LEU A 229 -11.71 -23.01 1.59
C LEU A 229 -13.20 -23.31 1.35
N GLY A 230 -13.55 -23.84 0.17
CA GLY A 230 -14.95 -24.09 -0.21
C GLY A 230 -15.77 -22.80 -0.34
N ARG A 231 -15.11 -21.69 -0.69
CA ARG A 231 -15.73 -20.38 -0.88
C ARG A 231 -14.89 -19.52 -1.83
N LYS A 232 -15.55 -18.53 -2.41
CA LYS A 232 -14.87 -17.41 -3.05
C LYS A 232 -14.18 -16.55 -1.99
N VAL A 233 -12.90 -16.25 -2.22
CA VAL A 233 -12.04 -15.44 -1.35
C VAL A 233 -11.43 -14.32 -2.17
N LYS A 234 -11.34 -13.11 -1.61
CA LYS A 234 -10.62 -12.02 -2.27
C LYS A 234 -9.13 -12.24 -2.13
N VAL A 235 -8.41 -11.82 -3.16
CA VAL A 235 -6.96 -11.89 -3.21
C VAL A 235 -6.43 -10.52 -3.58
N GLU A 236 -5.42 -10.06 -2.84
CA GLU A 236 -4.65 -8.88 -3.17
C GLU A 236 -3.19 -9.29 -3.38
N PHE A 237 -2.60 -8.86 -4.51
CA PHE A 237 -1.17 -8.99 -4.78
C PHE A 237 -0.48 -7.62 -4.64
N GLU A 238 -0.05 -7.29 -3.44
CA GLU A 238 0.55 -5.99 -3.15
C GLU A 238 2.00 -5.92 -3.63
N PRO A 239 2.36 -4.95 -4.50
CA PRO A 239 3.74 -4.78 -4.95
C PRO A 239 4.64 -4.19 -3.87
N VAL A 240 5.79 -4.81 -3.62
CA VAL A 240 6.83 -4.30 -2.73
C VAL A 240 8.20 -4.31 -3.44
N LYS A 241 9.01 -3.28 -3.25
CA LYS A 241 10.34 -3.21 -3.87
C LYS A 241 11.22 -4.38 -3.42
N ASN A 242 11.98 -4.94 -4.36
CA ASN A 242 13.07 -5.83 -4.00
C ASN A 242 14.20 -5.02 -3.34
N TRP A 243 15.02 -5.65 -2.51
CA TRP A 243 16.11 -4.98 -1.79
C TRP A 243 17.08 -4.23 -2.70
N SER A 244 17.31 -4.72 -3.92
CA SER A 244 18.15 -4.07 -4.94
C SER A 244 17.52 -2.82 -5.55
N GLU A 245 16.20 -2.66 -5.46
CA GLU A 245 15.44 -1.53 -6.02
C GLU A 245 15.22 -0.41 -5.01
N ILE A 246 15.46 -0.68 -3.73
CA ILE A 246 15.27 0.28 -2.64
C ILE A 246 16.40 1.29 -2.66
N LYS A 247 16.02 2.55 -2.85
CA LYS A 247 16.89 3.71 -2.69
C LYS A 247 16.25 4.62 -1.65
N ASN A 248 16.85 4.66 -0.46
CA ASN A 248 16.39 5.52 0.61
C ASN A 248 16.79 6.98 0.32
N GLU A 249 15.80 7.85 0.09
CA GLU A 249 15.96 9.29 -0.16
C GLU A 249 16.01 10.12 1.14
N TYR A 250 15.88 9.48 2.31
CA TYR A 250 15.97 10.16 3.60
C TYR A 250 17.34 10.81 3.81
N ASP A 251 17.33 12.12 4.07
CA ASP A 251 18.50 12.88 4.51
C ASP A 251 18.05 13.89 5.58
N PRO A 252 18.66 13.89 6.79
CA PRO A 252 18.27 14.80 7.87
C PRO A 252 18.50 16.29 7.56
N LYS A 253 19.26 16.60 6.51
CA LYS A 253 19.48 17.97 6.00
C LYS A 253 18.43 18.40 4.97
N SER A 254 17.62 17.48 4.47
CA SER A 254 16.52 17.80 3.55
C SER A 254 15.34 18.44 4.27
N ARG A 255 14.52 19.20 3.55
CA ARG A 255 13.28 19.81 4.05
C ARG A 255 12.18 19.67 3.01
N ILE A 256 10.98 19.34 3.45
CA ILE A 256 9.76 19.25 2.66
C ILE A 256 8.79 20.27 3.24
N THR A 257 8.45 21.29 2.45
CA THR A 257 7.62 22.41 2.90
C THR A 257 6.35 22.49 2.06
N TYR A 258 5.19 22.46 2.73
CA TYR A 258 3.91 22.70 2.07
C TYR A 258 3.81 24.13 1.54
N LYS A 259 3.51 24.25 0.24
CA LYS A 259 3.39 25.54 -0.47
C LYS A 259 1.95 25.91 -0.82
N GLY A 260 1.01 25.01 -0.68
CA GLY A 260 -0.39 25.27 -0.98
C GLY A 260 -1.05 24.11 -1.71
N TRP A 261 -2.32 24.29 -2.04
CA TRP A 261 -3.06 23.34 -2.86
C TRP A 261 -2.92 23.72 -4.33
N VAL A 262 -2.69 22.74 -5.21
CA VAL A 262 -2.55 22.96 -6.64
C VAL A 262 -3.33 21.92 -7.42
N ARG A 263 -3.74 22.33 -8.62
CA ARG A 263 -4.17 21.44 -9.69
C ARG A 263 -3.22 21.63 -10.87
N VAL A 264 -2.62 20.54 -11.32
CA VAL A 264 -1.69 20.51 -12.46
C VAL A 264 -2.17 19.53 -13.52
N GLU A 265 -1.86 19.83 -14.77
CA GLU A 265 -1.89 18.86 -15.87
C GLU A 265 -0.47 18.58 -16.30
N ALA A 266 -0.14 17.31 -16.53
CA ALA A 266 1.21 16.90 -16.85
C ALA A 266 1.20 15.65 -17.72
N THR A 267 2.31 15.36 -18.38
CA THR A 267 2.55 14.09 -19.05
C THR A 267 3.37 13.21 -18.11
N VAL A 268 3.01 11.93 -17.97
CA VAL A 268 3.81 10.98 -17.17
C VAL A 268 5.08 10.63 -17.95
N ALA A 269 6.23 11.08 -17.45
CA ALA A 269 7.53 10.75 -18.03
C ALA A 269 7.97 9.33 -17.67
N GLU A 270 7.74 8.91 -16.42
CA GLU A 270 8.05 7.58 -15.89
C GLU A 270 7.06 7.17 -14.80
N ASP A 271 6.66 5.89 -14.81
CA ASP A 271 5.67 5.27 -13.92
C ASP A 271 6.21 4.01 -13.22
N GLU A 272 7.52 3.74 -13.29
CA GLU A 272 8.15 2.54 -12.73
C GLU A 272 7.99 2.40 -11.20
N ASP A 273 7.74 3.51 -10.50
CA ASP A 273 7.48 3.56 -9.07
C ASP A 273 5.99 3.76 -8.73
N SER A 274 5.10 3.74 -9.71
CA SER A 274 3.65 3.92 -9.52
C SER A 274 2.96 2.73 -8.85
N TYR A 275 3.64 1.59 -8.77
CA TYR A 275 3.13 0.34 -8.22
C TYR A 275 3.27 0.24 -6.69
N PHE A 276 4.27 0.91 -6.14
CA PHE A 276 4.67 0.75 -4.74
C PHE A 276 4.00 1.80 -3.85
N THR A 277 4.16 1.65 -2.54
CA THR A 277 3.76 2.68 -1.58
C THR A 277 5.00 3.42 -1.04
N PRO A 278 5.04 4.77 -1.07
CA PRO A 278 4.19 5.62 -1.89
C PRO A 278 4.42 5.37 -3.39
N ALA A 279 3.39 5.62 -4.19
CA ALA A 279 3.50 5.58 -5.64
C ALA A 279 4.07 6.89 -6.15
N VAL A 280 5.02 6.81 -7.08
CA VAL A 280 5.69 7.97 -7.66
C VAL A 280 5.52 7.98 -9.17
N TYR A 281 5.06 9.12 -9.68
CA TYR A 281 4.99 9.42 -11.11
C TYR A 281 5.94 10.58 -11.39
N TYR A 282 6.94 10.38 -12.26
CA TYR A 282 7.76 11.48 -12.75
C TYR A 282 7.03 12.19 -13.87
N LEU A 283 7.12 13.51 -13.89
CA LEU A 283 6.29 14.36 -14.73
C LEU A 283 7.12 15.21 -15.69
N GLU A 284 6.59 15.43 -16.88
CA GLU A 284 7.05 16.38 -17.87
C GLU A 284 5.87 17.22 -18.40
N ASP A 285 6.16 18.31 -19.12
CA ASP A 285 5.16 19.23 -19.67
C ASP A 285 4.11 19.68 -18.65
N VAL A 286 4.55 20.02 -17.43
CA VAL A 286 3.67 20.40 -16.32
C VAL A 286 3.10 21.79 -16.54
N GLU A 287 1.77 21.88 -16.51
CA GLU A 287 1.02 23.12 -16.48
C GLU A 287 0.25 23.24 -15.17
N VAL A 288 0.51 24.30 -14.39
CA VAL A 288 -0.28 24.60 -13.19
C VAL A 288 -1.60 25.24 -13.63
N VAL A 289 -2.68 24.47 -13.58
CA VAL A 289 -4.05 24.93 -13.90
C VAL A 289 -4.56 25.89 -12.82
N SER A 290 -4.40 25.55 -11.54
CA SER A 290 -4.80 26.41 -10.41
C SER A 290 -3.90 26.25 -9.18
N GLY A 291 -3.89 27.27 -8.32
CA GLY A 291 -3.03 27.33 -7.14
C GLY A 291 -1.74 28.11 -7.36
N VAL A 292 -0.71 27.79 -6.57
CA VAL A 292 0.60 28.46 -6.61
C VAL A 292 1.33 28.14 -7.91
N LYS A 293 1.74 29.18 -8.65
CA LYS A 293 2.47 29.05 -9.91
C LYS A 293 3.95 28.75 -9.64
N VAL A 294 4.40 27.62 -10.14
CA VAL A 294 5.78 27.12 -10.10
C VAL A 294 6.10 26.46 -11.45
N ASP A 295 7.38 26.38 -11.81
CA ASP A 295 7.86 25.90 -13.11
C ASP A 295 8.69 24.60 -13.01
N ASP A 296 8.94 24.10 -11.80
CA ASP A 296 9.86 23.00 -11.49
C ASP A 296 9.17 21.85 -10.70
N VAL A 297 7.89 21.59 -11.01
CA VAL A 297 7.23 20.37 -10.54
C VAL A 297 7.78 19.17 -11.31
N VAL A 298 8.45 18.24 -10.62
CA VAL A 298 9.14 17.11 -11.27
C VAL A 298 8.45 15.77 -11.07
N ARG A 299 7.60 15.64 -10.05
CA ARG A 299 6.92 14.39 -9.71
C ARG A 299 5.62 14.58 -8.95
N ALA A 300 4.76 13.59 -9.01
CA ALA A 300 3.68 13.38 -8.06
C ALA A 300 3.98 12.17 -7.17
N VAL A 301 3.66 12.28 -5.88
CA VAL A 301 3.86 11.22 -4.87
C VAL A 301 2.52 10.95 -4.20
N THR A 302 2.00 9.74 -4.28
CA THR A 302 0.71 9.37 -3.67
C THR A 302 0.86 8.26 -2.64
N TYR A 303 0.29 8.52 -1.47
CA TYR A 303 0.11 7.59 -0.37
C TYR A 303 -1.34 7.05 -0.32
N VAL A 304 -2.16 7.46 -1.28
CA VAL A 304 -3.57 7.08 -1.42
C VAL A 304 -3.63 5.91 -2.40
N GLU A 305 -4.06 4.74 -1.90
CA GLU A 305 -4.06 3.47 -2.63
C GLU A 305 -4.83 3.54 -3.96
N GLU A 306 -5.94 4.29 -3.99
CA GLU A 306 -6.76 4.47 -5.19
C GLU A 306 -6.00 5.11 -6.37
N PHE A 307 -4.89 5.80 -6.12
CA PHE A 307 -4.09 6.48 -7.15
C PHE A 307 -2.79 5.74 -7.52
N LYS A 308 -2.54 4.55 -6.96
CA LYS A 308 -1.45 3.65 -7.44
C LYS A 308 -1.82 3.09 -8.81
N MET A 309 -0.82 2.82 -9.66
CA MET A 309 -0.99 2.17 -10.99
C MET A 309 -2.02 2.84 -11.93
N MET A 310 -2.26 4.13 -11.72
CA MET A 310 -3.39 4.87 -12.26
C MET A 310 -3.13 5.43 -13.66
N ALA A 311 -1.88 5.76 -13.97
CA ALA A 311 -1.45 6.25 -15.27
C ALA A 311 -0.17 5.55 -15.70
N ARG A 312 0.07 5.50 -17.00
CA ARG A 312 1.28 4.93 -17.60
C ARG A 312 2.13 6.02 -18.22
N LYS A 313 3.41 5.72 -18.44
CA LYS A 313 4.29 6.59 -19.24
C LYS A 313 3.62 7.02 -20.55
N GLY A 314 3.64 8.33 -20.81
CA GLY A 314 3.01 8.98 -21.96
C GLY A 314 1.58 9.44 -21.74
N ASP A 315 0.90 8.99 -20.68
CA ASP A 315 -0.46 9.46 -20.37
C ASP A 315 -0.43 10.94 -19.98
N ARG A 316 -1.36 11.74 -20.53
CA ARG A 316 -1.67 13.07 -20.01
C ARG A 316 -2.57 12.90 -18.78
N VAL A 317 -2.15 13.43 -17.64
CA VAL A 317 -2.83 13.29 -16.36
C VAL A 317 -3.23 14.63 -15.76
N VAL A 318 -4.31 14.62 -14.99
CA VAL A 318 -4.66 15.68 -14.06
C VAL A 318 -4.35 15.25 -12.64
N ILE A 319 -3.67 16.12 -11.90
CA ILE A 319 -3.25 15.88 -10.53
C ILE A 319 -3.69 17.06 -9.67
N GLU A 320 -4.42 16.78 -8.59
CA GLU A 320 -4.84 17.77 -7.61
C GLU A 320 -4.46 17.31 -6.20
N GLY A 321 -3.69 18.15 -5.51
CA GLY A 321 -3.13 17.79 -4.21
C GLY A 321 -2.28 18.89 -3.58
N MET A 322 -1.41 18.48 -2.65
CA MET A 322 -0.54 19.38 -1.89
C MET A 322 0.73 19.67 -2.68
N LEU A 323 0.97 20.93 -3.04
CA LEU A 323 2.27 21.34 -3.56
C LEU A 323 3.28 21.36 -2.40
N GLU A 324 4.39 20.67 -2.58
CA GLU A 324 5.51 20.64 -1.65
C GLU A 324 6.79 21.09 -2.36
N GLU A 325 7.57 21.95 -1.70
CA GLU A 325 8.96 22.21 -2.07
C GLU A 325 9.84 21.19 -1.34
N VAL A 326 10.63 20.42 -2.10
CA VAL A 326 11.60 19.46 -1.60
C VAL A 326 13.00 20.02 -1.77
N GLN A 327 13.58 20.43 -0.65
CA GLN A 327 14.95 20.93 -0.56
C GLN A 327 15.85 19.80 -0.09
N THR A 328 16.81 19.40 -0.91
CA THR A 328 17.87 18.44 -0.58
C THR A 328 19.22 19.14 -0.54
N PRO A 329 20.30 18.53 -0.01
CA PRO A 329 21.64 19.12 -0.11
C PRO A 329 22.14 19.34 -1.55
N LYS A 330 21.52 18.70 -2.53
CA LYS A 330 21.94 18.74 -3.94
C LYS A 330 21.11 19.66 -4.81
N ARG A 331 19.81 19.82 -4.51
CA ARG A 331 18.84 20.56 -5.33
C ARG A 331 17.57 20.92 -4.55
N SER A 332 16.85 21.92 -5.04
CA SER A 332 15.44 22.18 -4.70
C SER A 332 14.56 21.88 -5.91
N PHE A 333 13.34 21.39 -5.68
CA PHE A 333 12.32 21.16 -6.70
C PHE A 333 10.94 21.11 -6.07
N HIS A 334 9.87 21.13 -6.87
CA HIS A 334 8.51 20.92 -6.39
C HIS A 334 7.96 19.54 -6.72
N GLN A 335 7.08 19.04 -5.86
CA GLN A 335 6.27 17.83 -6.10
C GLN A 335 4.82 18.06 -5.69
N VAL A 336 3.90 17.29 -6.27
CA VAL A 336 2.51 17.24 -5.81
C VAL A 336 2.29 15.98 -5.00
N THR A 337 1.95 16.13 -3.72
CA THR A 337 1.73 15.01 -2.81
C THR A 337 0.24 14.77 -2.58
N LEU A 338 -0.18 13.51 -2.69
CA LEU A 338 -1.51 13.05 -2.38
C LEU A 338 -1.41 12.14 -1.16
N SER A 339 -1.98 12.57 -0.04
CA SER A 339 -1.88 11.83 1.23
C SER A 339 -3.02 12.23 2.17
N TYR A 340 -3.07 11.60 3.34
CA TYR A 340 -3.96 12.06 4.39
C TYR A 340 -3.55 13.45 4.87
N MET A 341 -4.47 14.41 4.73
CA MET A 341 -4.34 15.76 5.28
C MET A 341 -5.44 15.98 6.31
N PRO A 342 -5.13 16.43 7.54
CA PRO A 342 -6.15 16.85 8.49
C PRO A 342 -7.03 17.96 7.88
N GLY A 343 -8.35 17.73 7.80
CA GLY A 343 -9.32 18.67 7.23
C GLY A 343 -10.21 18.04 6.14
N GLU A 344 -10.88 18.88 5.33
CA GLU A 344 -11.94 18.44 4.40
C GLU A 344 -11.47 18.08 2.98
N LYS A 345 -10.18 18.24 2.67
CA LYS A 345 -9.66 18.10 1.29
C LYS A 345 -9.22 16.70 0.87
N TYR A 346 -9.27 15.70 1.76
CA TYR A 346 -8.84 14.34 1.41
C TYR A 346 -9.54 13.80 0.15
N TYR A 347 -10.84 14.07 0.04
CA TYR A 347 -11.69 13.62 -1.07
C TYR A 347 -11.68 14.57 -2.28
N ASP A 348 -10.94 15.68 -2.21
CA ASP A 348 -10.75 16.61 -3.33
C ASP A 348 -9.54 16.22 -4.18
N GLN A 349 -8.67 15.35 -3.63
CA GLN A 349 -7.49 14.83 -4.32
C GLN A 349 -7.88 14.05 -5.58
N VAL A 350 -7.07 14.17 -6.62
CA VAL A 350 -7.18 13.31 -7.81
C VAL A 350 -5.81 13.13 -8.45
N LEU A 351 -5.55 11.93 -8.94
CA LEU A 351 -4.54 11.67 -9.96
C LEU A 351 -5.22 10.73 -10.96
N LYS A 352 -5.40 11.14 -12.20
CA LYS A 352 -6.00 10.31 -13.26
C LYS A 352 -5.63 10.80 -14.66
N PRO A 353 -5.65 9.93 -15.68
CA PRO A 353 -5.63 10.37 -17.08
C PRO A 353 -6.71 11.43 -17.38
N VAL A 354 -6.37 12.43 -18.20
CA VAL A 354 -7.28 13.52 -18.59
C VAL A 354 -8.41 12.99 -19.47
N THR A 355 -8.08 12.08 -20.39
CA THR A 355 -9.08 11.42 -21.23
C THR A 355 -9.83 10.41 -20.36
N PRO A 356 -11.16 10.53 -20.25
CA PRO A 356 -11.94 9.52 -19.54
C PRO A 356 -11.78 8.17 -20.23
N PRO A 357 -11.85 7.07 -19.49
CA PRO A 357 -11.87 5.75 -20.11
C PRO A 357 -13.04 5.65 -21.08
N ASN A 358 -12.81 5.02 -22.25
CA ASN A 358 -13.91 4.57 -23.11
C ASN A 358 -14.64 3.46 -22.36
N VAL A 359 -15.62 3.83 -21.55
CA VAL A 359 -16.53 2.89 -20.89
C VAL A 359 -17.71 2.71 -21.85
N GLU A 360 -17.64 1.71 -22.72
CA GLU A 360 -18.82 1.23 -23.45
C GLU A 360 -19.80 0.50 -22.52
#